data_AF-A0A7S0IWL1-F1
#
_entry.id   AF-A0A7S0IWL1-F1
#
_cell.length_a   1.000
_cell.length_b   1.000
_cell.length_c   1.000
_cell.angle_alpha   90.00
_cell.angle_beta   90.00
_cell.angle_gamma   90.00
#
_symmetry.space_group_name_H-M   'P 1'
#
loop_
_entity.id
_entity.type
_entity.pdbx_description
1 polymer ?
#
loop_
_entity_poly.entity_id
_entity_poly.type
_entity_poly.pdbx_seq_one_letter_code
_entity_poly.pdbx_strand_id
1 'polypeptide(L)'
;VESRMNLVAPNVSAIVGTTIAAKLVGAAGGLNKLAELPSTVLQILGSRKKALGGMSTTSQVAHAGFIQGADLVQNTPPALRSKITRLVAGKCTLAARVDCYKDKGGGSIGQSFRDEIEQKATKLQEPPPGKEVRALPVPPESSGKRRGGRRLRKMKERFGMSH
;
A
#
# COMPACT_ATOMS: atom_id res chain seq x y z
N VAL A 1 -19.29 -14.57 -17.59
CA VAL A 1 -18.23 -14.75 -16.56
C VAL A 1 -18.60 -14.06 -15.26
N GLU A 2 -19.14 -12.83 -15.31
CA GLU A 2 -19.48 -12.02 -14.12
C GLU A 2 -20.42 -12.72 -13.13
N SER A 3 -21.52 -13.31 -13.60
CA SER A 3 -22.46 -14.05 -12.73
C SER A 3 -21.80 -15.23 -12.00
N ARG A 4 -20.90 -15.99 -12.66
CA ARG A 4 -20.17 -17.10 -12.01
C ARG A 4 -19.11 -16.59 -11.05
N MET A 5 -18.47 -15.46 -11.34
CA MET A 5 -17.46 -14.89 -10.45
C MET A 5 -18.07 -14.38 -9.15
N ASN A 6 -19.30 -13.86 -9.18
CA ASN A 6 -20.03 -13.49 -7.96
C ASN A 6 -20.40 -14.72 -7.10
N LEU A 7 -20.54 -15.90 -7.70
CA LEU A 7 -20.75 -17.15 -6.96
C LEU A 7 -19.44 -17.70 -6.39
N VAL A 8 -18.35 -17.62 -7.15
CA VAL A 8 -17.04 -18.20 -6.78
C VAL A 8 -16.27 -17.30 -5.81
N ALA A 9 -16.24 -15.99 -6.05
CA ALA A 9 -15.46 -15.03 -5.28
C ALA A 9 -16.22 -13.70 -5.12
N PRO A 10 -17.31 -13.69 -4.31
CA PRO A 10 -18.14 -12.49 -4.12
C PRO A 10 -17.36 -11.35 -3.45
N ASN A 11 -16.50 -11.62 -2.47
CA ASN A 11 -15.79 -10.57 -1.74
C ASN A 11 -14.66 -9.97 -2.59
N VAL A 12 -13.90 -10.80 -3.32
CA VAL A 12 -12.86 -10.30 -4.25
C VAL A 12 -13.49 -9.44 -5.35
N SER A 13 -14.60 -9.89 -5.92
CA SER A 13 -15.32 -9.15 -6.97
C SER A 13 -15.85 -7.81 -6.49
N ALA A 14 -16.31 -7.71 -5.25
CA ALA A 14 -16.77 -6.45 -4.67
C ALA A 14 -15.66 -5.39 -4.59
N ILE A 15 -14.41 -5.81 -4.34
CA ILE A 15 -13.26 -4.90 -4.19
C ILE A 15 -12.71 -4.46 -5.56
N VAL A 16 -12.33 -5.40 -6.42
CA VAL A 16 -11.59 -5.09 -7.67
C VAL A 16 -12.46 -5.14 -8.93
N GLY A 17 -13.70 -5.56 -8.84
CA GLY A 17 -14.58 -5.81 -9.98
C GLY A 17 -14.44 -7.23 -10.54
N THR A 18 -15.50 -7.70 -11.17
CA THR A 18 -15.65 -9.07 -11.71
C THR A 18 -14.62 -9.41 -12.79
N THR A 19 -14.31 -8.45 -13.67
CA THR A 19 -13.36 -8.63 -14.78
C THR A 19 -11.92 -8.82 -14.30
N ILE A 20 -11.50 -8.06 -13.29
CA ILE A 20 -10.15 -8.17 -12.71
C ILE A 20 -10.06 -9.36 -11.78
N ALA A 21 -11.10 -9.64 -10.99
CA ALA A 21 -11.20 -10.84 -10.17
C ALA A 21 -11.01 -12.11 -11.03
N ALA A 22 -11.67 -12.19 -12.19
CA ALA A 22 -11.50 -13.29 -13.12
C ALA A 22 -10.06 -13.44 -13.62
N LYS A 23 -9.37 -12.34 -13.95
CA LYS A 23 -7.96 -12.37 -14.37
C LYS A 23 -7.04 -12.83 -13.24
N LEU A 24 -7.29 -12.40 -12.01
CA LEU A 24 -6.52 -12.81 -10.83
C LEU A 24 -6.69 -14.30 -10.54
N VAL A 25 -7.92 -14.79 -10.47
CA VAL A 25 -8.23 -16.21 -10.23
C VAL A 25 -7.68 -17.08 -11.36
N GLY A 26 -7.84 -16.65 -12.61
CA GLY A 26 -7.31 -17.36 -13.77
C GLY A 26 -5.78 -17.44 -13.77
N ALA A 27 -5.10 -16.34 -13.46
CA ALA A 27 -3.64 -16.30 -13.41
C ALA A 27 -3.05 -17.04 -12.19
N ALA A 28 -3.76 -17.10 -11.07
CA ALA A 28 -3.36 -17.89 -9.91
C ALA A 28 -3.63 -19.39 -10.10
N GLY A 29 -4.51 -19.77 -11.04
CA GLY A 29 -4.91 -21.16 -11.29
C GLY A 29 -5.97 -21.66 -10.33
N GLY A 30 -6.85 -20.78 -9.85
CA GLY A 30 -7.97 -21.11 -8.97
C GLY A 30 -8.02 -20.28 -7.68
N LEU A 31 -9.17 -20.32 -6.99
CA LEU A 31 -9.40 -19.54 -5.77
C LEU A 31 -8.52 -20.02 -4.60
N ASN A 32 -8.35 -21.34 -4.43
CA ASN A 32 -7.51 -21.91 -3.37
C ASN A 32 -6.07 -21.42 -3.47
N LYS A 33 -5.49 -21.47 -4.67
CA LYS A 33 -4.14 -20.96 -4.92
C LYS A 33 -4.07 -19.45 -4.69
N LEU A 34 -5.09 -18.70 -5.12
CA LEU A 34 -5.15 -17.26 -4.89
C LEU A 34 -5.17 -16.90 -3.40
N ALA A 35 -5.82 -17.71 -2.56
CA ALA A 35 -5.89 -17.52 -1.11
C ALA A 35 -4.54 -17.79 -0.41
N GLU A 36 -3.74 -18.71 -0.92
CA GLU A 36 -2.39 -19.01 -0.44
C GLU A 36 -1.37 -17.93 -0.80
N LEU A 37 -1.58 -17.22 -1.92
CA LEU A 37 -0.65 -16.18 -2.36
C LEU A 37 -0.53 -15.04 -1.33
N PRO A 38 0.68 -14.52 -1.09
CA PRO A 38 0.86 -13.31 -0.31
C PRO A 38 0.47 -12.06 -1.12
N SER A 39 0.13 -10.99 -0.41
CA SER A 39 -0.35 -9.73 -1.03
C SER A 39 0.66 -9.10 -1.99
N THR A 40 1.96 -9.29 -1.77
CA THR A 40 3.04 -8.78 -2.62
C THR A 40 3.08 -9.47 -3.97
N VAL A 41 2.79 -10.78 -4.03
CA VAL A 41 2.69 -11.53 -5.29
C VAL A 41 1.43 -11.15 -6.03
N LEU A 42 0.31 -11.03 -5.30
CA LEU A 42 -0.98 -10.63 -5.87
C LEU A 42 -0.90 -9.23 -6.50
N GLN A 43 -0.14 -8.30 -5.90
CA GLN A 43 0.14 -6.96 -6.47
C GLN A 43 0.80 -7.01 -7.86
N ILE A 44 1.77 -7.90 -8.06
CA ILE A 44 2.53 -8.00 -9.32
C ILE A 44 1.96 -9.04 -10.29
N LEU A 45 0.87 -9.71 -9.92
CA LEU A 45 0.26 -10.76 -10.73
C LEU A 45 -0.24 -10.16 -12.05
N GLY A 46 0.21 -10.71 -13.17
CA GLY A 46 -0.06 -10.17 -14.51
C GLY A 46 0.90 -9.07 -14.97
N SER A 47 1.92 -8.71 -14.18
CA SER A 47 2.96 -7.79 -14.63
C SER A 47 3.81 -8.43 -15.74
N ARG A 48 3.99 -7.71 -16.84
CA ARG A 48 4.87 -8.16 -17.94
C ARG A 48 6.29 -7.69 -17.67
N LYS A 49 7.26 -8.62 -17.67
CA LYS A 49 8.69 -8.27 -17.63
C LYS A 49 9.10 -7.66 -18.97
N LYS A 50 9.85 -6.56 -18.94
CA LYS A 50 10.49 -6.04 -20.16
C LYS A 50 11.61 -6.98 -20.60
N ALA A 51 11.69 -7.25 -21.90
CA ALA A 51 12.95 -7.69 -22.50
C ALA A 51 13.94 -6.52 -22.42
N LEU A 52 15.16 -6.78 -21.94
CA LEU A 52 16.22 -5.80 -21.65
C LEU A 52 16.78 -5.04 -22.89
N GLY A 53 16.11 -5.13 -24.04
CA GLY A 53 16.63 -4.70 -25.34
C GLY A 53 16.36 -3.25 -25.76
N GLY A 54 15.96 -2.34 -24.86
CA GLY A 54 15.61 -0.97 -25.26
C GLY A 54 15.91 0.11 -24.21
N MET A 55 16.42 1.25 -24.67
CA MET A 55 16.78 2.44 -23.87
C MET A 55 15.59 3.32 -23.45
N SER A 56 14.36 2.92 -23.77
CA SER A 56 13.15 3.70 -23.46
C SER A 56 12.66 3.47 -22.01
N THR A 57 12.92 4.48 -21.17
CA THR A 57 12.44 4.64 -19.79
C THR A 57 11.03 5.24 -19.70
N THR A 58 10.27 5.23 -20.79
CA THR A 58 8.94 5.86 -20.84
C THR A 58 7.92 5.14 -19.94
N SER A 59 7.53 5.84 -18.87
CA SER A 59 6.24 5.79 -18.16
C SER A 59 5.66 4.42 -17.77
N GLN A 60 6.50 3.44 -17.43
CA GLN A 60 6.01 2.17 -16.90
C GLN A 60 5.95 2.22 -15.38
N VAL A 61 4.74 2.05 -14.84
CA VAL A 61 4.53 1.94 -13.39
C VAL A 61 5.16 0.63 -12.92
N ALA A 62 6.19 0.73 -12.08
CA ALA A 62 6.81 -0.43 -11.48
C ALA A 62 5.78 -1.26 -10.69
N HIS A 63 5.87 -2.58 -10.76
CA HIS A 63 4.95 -3.50 -10.06
C HIS A 63 3.47 -3.37 -10.46
N ALA A 64 3.19 -2.97 -11.71
CA ALA A 64 1.84 -2.91 -12.25
C ALA A 64 1.33 -4.31 -12.65
N GLY A 65 0.56 -4.95 -11.78
CA GLY A 65 -0.24 -6.14 -12.09
C GLY A 65 -1.67 -5.81 -12.53
N PHE A 66 -2.54 -6.83 -12.58
CA PHE A 66 -3.95 -6.67 -12.97
C PHE A 66 -4.73 -5.70 -12.07
N ILE A 67 -4.38 -5.61 -10.79
CA ILE A 67 -5.01 -4.70 -9.81
C ILE A 67 -4.86 -3.24 -10.23
N GLN A 68 -3.79 -2.89 -10.95
CA GLN A 68 -3.59 -1.52 -11.40
C GLN A 68 -4.74 -1.03 -12.28
N GLY A 69 -5.44 -1.94 -12.97
CA GLY A 69 -6.61 -1.62 -13.80
C GLY A 69 -7.92 -1.47 -13.02
N ALA A 70 -7.93 -1.65 -11.69
CA ALA A 70 -9.16 -1.56 -10.90
C ALA A 70 -9.63 -0.12 -10.77
N ASP A 71 -10.95 0.07 -10.78
CA ASP A 71 -11.58 1.39 -10.76
C ASP A 71 -11.11 2.21 -9.55
N LEU A 72 -11.01 1.60 -8.36
CA LEU A 72 -10.49 2.22 -7.14
C LEU A 72 -9.09 2.82 -7.32
N VAL A 73 -8.22 2.13 -8.06
CA VAL A 73 -6.84 2.58 -8.32
C VAL A 73 -6.81 3.65 -9.41
N GLN A 74 -7.61 3.48 -10.47
CA GLN A 74 -7.64 4.42 -11.60
C GLN A 74 -8.21 5.78 -11.20
N ASN A 75 -9.23 5.79 -10.33
CA ASN A 75 -9.85 6.99 -9.78
C ASN A 75 -8.94 7.76 -8.81
N THR A 76 -7.84 7.15 -8.36
CA THR A 76 -6.86 7.79 -7.48
C THR A 76 -5.82 8.59 -8.28
N PRO A 77 -5.37 9.77 -7.81
CA PRO A 77 -4.27 10.52 -8.42
C PRO A 77 -2.99 9.68 -8.61
N PRO A 78 -2.25 9.85 -9.73
CA PRO A 78 -1.08 9.01 -10.06
C PRO A 78 -0.04 8.88 -8.94
N ALA A 79 0.21 9.96 -8.18
CA ALA A 79 1.16 9.97 -7.08
C ALA A 79 0.79 9.02 -5.93
N LEU A 80 -0.51 8.77 -5.74
CA LEU A 80 -1.03 7.94 -4.64
C LEU A 80 -1.36 6.50 -5.09
N ARG A 81 -1.41 6.24 -6.41
CA ARG A 81 -1.79 4.93 -6.96
C ARG A 81 -0.98 3.78 -6.38
N SER A 82 0.33 3.90 -6.24
CA SER A 82 1.17 2.84 -5.68
C SER A 82 0.77 2.44 -4.25
N LYS A 83 0.38 3.41 -3.41
CA LYS A 83 -0.10 3.16 -2.05
C LYS A 83 -1.45 2.45 -2.06
N ILE A 84 -2.38 2.91 -2.90
CA ILE A 84 -3.71 2.31 -3.03
C ILE A 84 -3.62 0.89 -3.62
N THR A 85 -2.82 0.67 -4.67
CA THR A 85 -2.61 -0.68 -5.24
C THR A 85 -2.14 -1.67 -4.18
N ARG A 86 -1.23 -1.25 -3.27
CA ARG A 86 -0.76 -2.09 -2.17
C ARG A 86 -1.86 -2.39 -1.14
N LEU A 87 -2.66 -1.39 -0.80
CA LEU A 87 -3.81 -1.55 0.10
C LEU A 87 -4.86 -2.50 -0.50
N VAL A 88 -5.21 -2.31 -1.77
CA VAL A 88 -6.13 -3.16 -2.52
C VAL A 88 -5.60 -4.59 -2.58
N ALA A 89 -4.32 -4.81 -2.89
CA ALA A 89 -3.73 -6.15 -2.91
C ALA A 89 -3.83 -6.86 -1.55
N GLY A 90 -3.56 -6.12 -0.46
CA GLY A 90 -3.69 -6.64 0.91
C GLY A 90 -5.12 -7.05 1.25
N LYS A 91 -6.09 -6.17 1.00
CA LYS A 91 -7.51 -6.43 1.28
C LYS A 91 -8.10 -7.50 0.36
N CYS A 92 -7.67 -7.55 -0.90
CA CYS A 92 -8.03 -8.58 -1.86
C CYS A 92 -7.52 -9.96 -1.42
N THR A 93 -6.30 -10.06 -0.87
CA THR A 93 -5.76 -11.33 -0.34
C THR A 93 -6.59 -11.83 0.84
N LEU A 94 -7.00 -10.94 1.75
CA LEU A 94 -7.89 -11.29 2.85
C LEU A 94 -9.27 -11.72 2.35
N ALA A 95 -9.84 -11.00 1.39
CA ALA A 95 -11.11 -11.35 0.76
C ALA A 95 -11.05 -12.70 0.04
N ALA A 96 -9.96 -13.01 -0.67
CA ALA A 96 -9.78 -14.29 -1.35
C ALA A 96 -9.74 -15.47 -0.37
N ARG A 97 -9.10 -15.29 0.81
CA ARG A 97 -9.11 -16.30 1.88
C ARG A 97 -10.50 -16.49 2.47
N VAL A 98 -11.24 -15.40 2.66
CA VAL A 98 -12.63 -15.47 3.12
C VAL A 98 -13.49 -16.23 2.10
N ASP A 99 -13.39 -15.90 0.82
CA ASP A 99 -14.13 -16.57 -0.26
C ASP A 99 -13.76 -18.06 -0.38
N CYS A 100 -12.50 -18.43 -0.09
CA CYS A 100 -12.04 -19.82 -0.16
C CYS A 100 -12.53 -20.68 1.01
N TYR A 101 -12.59 -20.13 2.23
CA TYR A 101 -12.83 -20.90 3.45
C TYR A 101 -14.22 -20.71 4.07
N LYS A 102 -14.96 -19.65 3.73
CA LYS A 102 -16.32 -19.42 4.25
C LYS A 102 -17.39 -19.77 3.21
N ASP A 103 -18.31 -20.63 3.64
CA ASP A 103 -19.39 -21.21 2.81
C ASP A 103 -20.62 -20.30 2.61
N LYS A 104 -20.55 -19.01 3.01
CA LYS A 104 -21.68 -18.08 2.95
C LYS A 104 -21.36 -16.87 2.06
N GLY A 105 -21.88 -16.92 0.83
CA GLY A 105 -21.67 -15.97 -0.28
C GLY A 105 -22.25 -14.56 -0.12
N GLY A 106 -22.23 -13.99 1.09
CA GLY A 106 -22.58 -12.59 1.31
C GLY A 106 -21.36 -11.71 1.13
N GLY A 107 -21.21 -11.07 -0.03
CA GLY A 107 -20.10 -10.15 -0.36
C GLY A 107 -19.95 -8.90 0.55
N SER A 108 -20.60 -8.90 1.71
CA SER A 108 -20.59 -7.83 2.72
C SER A 108 -19.20 -7.51 3.24
N ILE A 109 -18.34 -8.52 3.42
CA ILE A 109 -16.95 -8.29 3.86
C ILE A 109 -16.19 -7.53 2.76
N GLY A 110 -16.34 -7.94 1.50
CA GLY A 110 -15.76 -7.25 0.35
C GLY A 110 -16.21 -5.79 0.24
N GLN A 111 -17.50 -5.50 0.52
CA GLN A 111 -18.03 -4.14 0.59
C GLN A 111 -17.38 -3.32 1.70
N SER A 112 -17.30 -3.85 2.93
CA SER A 112 -16.64 -3.16 4.04
C SER A 112 -15.16 -2.83 3.74
N PHE A 113 -14.45 -3.75 3.07
CA PHE A 113 -13.07 -3.51 2.66
C PHE A 113 -12.95 -2.46 1.55
N ARG A 114 -13.94 -2.39 0.66
CA ARG A 114 -14.00 -1.33 -0.35
C ARG A 114 -14.19 0.04 0.31
N ASP A 115 -15.13 0.15 1.25
CA ASP A 115 -15.38 1.39 1.98
C ASP A 115 -14.12 1.85 2.76
N GLU A 116 -13.42 0.92 3.41
CA GLU A 116 -12.15 1.21 4.08
C GLU A 116 -11.08 1.73 3.11
N ILE A 117 -11.02 1.19 1.88
CA ILE A 117 -10.05 1.63 0.86
C ILE A 117 -10.42 3.03 0.38
N GLU A 118 -11.70 3.29 0.12
CA GLU A 118 -12.19 4.60 -0.32
C GLU A 118 -11.94 5.67 0.75
N GLN A 119 -12.25 5.40 2.02
CA GLN A 119 -11.94 6.29 3.13
C GLN A 119 -10.44 6.62 3.24
N LYS A 120 -9.58 5.60 3.09
CA LYS A 120 -8.12 5.81 3.08
C LYS A 120 -7.65 6.59 1.86
N ALA A 121 -8.26 6.37 0.70
CA ALA A 121 -7.94 7.12 -0.50
C ALA A 121 -8.27 8.60 -0.34
N THR A 122 -9.44 8.92 0.22
CA THR A 122 -9.84 10.30 0.55
C THR A 122 -8.89 10.94 1.56
N LYS A 123 -8.61 10.25 2.67
CA LYS A 123 -7.67 10.74 3.70
C LYS A 123 -6.26 10.99 3.17
N LEU A 124 -5.81 10.22 2.18
CA LEU A 124 -4.49 10.42 1.56
C LEU A 124 -4.45 11.61 0.61
N GLN A 125 -5.60 12.05 0.11
CA GLN A 125 -5.73 13.26 -0.73
C GLN A 125 -5.81 14.53 0.11
N GLU A 126 -6.27 14.43 1.37
CA GLU A 126 -6.28 15.55 2.29
C GLU A 126 -4.84 16.06 2.53
N PRO A 127 -4.62 17.39 2.44
CA PRO A 127 -3.32 17.96 2.75
C PRO A 127 -2.96 17.69 4.22
N PRO A 128 -1.67 17.51 4.55
CA PRO A 128 -1.27 17.35 5.94
C PRO A 128 -1.73 18.58 6.73
N PRO A 129 -2.18 18.40 7.99
CA PRO A 129 -2.54 19.54 8.81
C PRO A 129 -1.35 20.49 8.91
N GLY A 130 -1.64 21.79 8.90
CA GLY A 130 -0.61 22.82 9.02
C GLY A 130 0.26 22.53 10.24
N LYS A 131 1.59 22.58 10.06
CA LYS A 131 2.50 22.46 11.19
C LYS A 131 2.24 23.62 12.13
N GLU A 132 1.84 23.34 13.35
CA GLU A 132 1.77 24.35 14.40
C GLU A 132 3.17 24.96 14.58
N VAL A 133 3.22 26.29 14.65
CA VAL A 133 4.45 27.01 14.99
C VAL A 133 4.78 26.66 16.43
N ARG A 134 5.68 25.69 16.61
CA ARG A 134 6.19 25.35 17.94
C ARG A 134 6.99 26.55 18.44
N ALA A 135 6.56 27.08 19.59
CA ALA A 135 7.34 28.10 20.28
C ALA A 135 8.77 27.58 20.49
N LEU A 136 9.74 28.48 20.30
CA LEU A 136 11.12 28.16 20.62
C LEU A 136 11.21 27.75 22.09
N PRO A 137 12.07 26.78 22.44
CA PRO A 137 12.32 26.46 23.83
C PRO A 137 12.78 27.73 24.55
N VAL A 138 12.27 27.94 25.77
CA VAL A 138 12.67 29.08 26.60
C VAL A 138 14.19 29.08 26.73
N PRO A 139 14.87 30.21 26.47
CA PRO A 139 16.31 30.32 26.66
C PRO A 139 16.68 29.86 28.08
N PRO A 140 17.62 28.91 28.23
CA PRO A 140 18.00 28.46 29.56
C PRO A 140 18.71 29.60 30.30
N GLU A 141 18.17 30.02 31.45
CA GLU A 141 18.80 31.05 32.29
C GLU A 141 20.10 30.55 32.96
N SER A 142 20.31 29.24 33.01
CA SER A 142 21.49 28.63 33.63
C SER A 142 22.38 27.92 32.62
N SER A 143 23.69 28.00 32.84
CA SER A 143 24.64 27.16 32.10
C SER A 143 24.36 25.68 32.39
N GLY A 144 24.17 24.88 31.34
CA GLY A 144 23.86 23.45 31.48
C GLY A 144 24.85 22.67 32.35
N LYS A 145 24.42 21.48 32.82
CA LYS A 145 25.19 20.64 33.76
C LYS A 145 26.64 20.42 33.28
N ARG A 146 27.62 20.86 34.07
CA ARG A 146 29.05 20.61 33.80
C ARG A 146 29.36 19.15 34.08
N ARG A 147 29.82 18.40 33.07
CA ARG A 147 30.33 17.03 33.22
C ARG A 147 31.76 16.93 32.69
N GLY A 148 32.58 16.10 33.33
CA GLY A 148 34.01 15.92 33.02
C GLY A 148 34.37 14.59 32.34
N GLY A 149 33.39 13.74 32.01
CA GLY A 149 33.67 12.39 31.49
C GLY A 149 34.34 12.36 30.12
N ARG A 150 35.12 11.30 29.85
CA ARG A 150 35.87 11.08 28.60
C ARG A 150 35.02 11.26 27.32
N ARG A 151 33.76 10.78 27.33
CA ARG A 151 32.82 10.95 26.20
C ARG A 151 32.46 12.42 25.96
N LEU A 152 32.19 13.18 27.02
CA LEU A 152 31.85 14.60 26.88
C LEU A 152 33.08 15.43 26.51
N ARG A 153 34.27 15.08 27.00
CA ARG A 153 35.52 15.73 26.59
C ARG A 153 35.77 15.57 25.10
N LYS A 154 35.67 14.33 24.58
CA LYS A 154 35.79 14.05 23.14
C LYS A 154 34.69 14.72 22.31
N MET A 155 33.49 14.93 22.85
CA MET A 155 32.45 15.70 22.17
C MET A 155 32.80 17.19 22.12
N LYS A 156 33.26 17.77 23.24
CA LYS A 156 33.70 19.17 23.32
C LYS A 156 34.92 19.45 22.44
N GLU A 157 35.87 18.52 22.34
CA GLU A 157 37.02 18.61 21.44
C GLU A 157 36.60 18.69 19.96
N ARG A 158 35.45 18.10 19.55
CA ARG A 158 34.95 18.20 18.16
C ARG A 158 34.35 19.56 17.82
N PHE A 159 33.76 20.23 18.79
CA PHE A 159 33.08 21.52 18.61
C PHE A 159 33.90 22.70 19.13
N GLY A 160 35.01 22.43 19.84
CA GLY A 160 35.93 23.43 20.33
C GLY A 160 36.88 23.87 19.23
N MET A 161 37.32 25.12 19.30
CA MET A 161 38.40 25.60 18.45
C MET A 161 39.67 24.84 18.81
N SER A 162 40.25 24.11 17.85
CA SER A 162 41.58 23.56 17.98
C SER A 162 42.58 24.71 18.05
N HIS A 163 43.49 24.66 19.01
CA HIS A 163 44.70 25.47 18.95
C HIS A 163 45.65 24.94 17.88
#